data_AF-A0AAP6BJ79-F1
#
_entry.id   AF-A0AAP6BJ79-F1
#
_cell.length_a   1.000
_cell.length_b   1.000
_cell.length_c   1.000
_cell.angle_alpha   90.00
_cell.angle_beta   90.00
_cell.angle_gamma   90.00
#
_symmetry.space_group_name_H-M   'P 1'
#
loop_
_entity.id
_entity.type
_entity.pdbx_description
1 polymer ?
#
loop_
_entity_poly.entity_id
_entity_poly.type
_entity_poly.pdbx_seq_one_letter_code
_entity_poly.pdbx_strand_id
1 'polypeptide(L)'
;MRHCIARAILASLCTLLSLAFPARGHRRKCLTAQAQAPASAPAPEPVIPPSPWSRPWTSISKEEAAEIFRLQIENDQLALSAWELRIQWERRRAAALATMGIDHPYTYPDAPFDAESFRTRT
;
A
#
# COMPACT_ATOMS: atom_id res chain seq x y z
N MET A 1 2.36 22.04 -21.77
CA MET A 1 3.35 21.51 -20.79
C MET A 1 2.88 20.25 -20.07
N ARG A 2 1.71 20.24 -19.40
CA ARG A 2 1.19 19.07 -18.65
C ARG A 2 1.10 17.77 -19.47
N HIS A 3 0.68 17.87 -20.74
CA HIS A 3 0.62 16.72 -21.65
C HIS A 3 2.01 16.18 -22.06
N CYS A 4 3.03 17.04 -22.10
CA CYS A 4 4.39 16.62 -22.41
C CYS A 4 5.00 15.83 -21.25
N ILE A 5 4.76 16.30 -20.01
CA ILE A 5 5.19 15.62 -18.79
C ILE A 5 4.51 14.24 -18.68
N ALA A 6 3.19 14.18 -18.88
CA ALA A 6 2.46 12.92 -18.82
C ALA A 6 2.96 11.90 -19.86
N ARG A 7 3.28 12.34 -21.08
CA ARG A 7 3.86 11.48 -22.13
C ARG A 7 5.26 11.00 -21.78
N ALA A 8 6.09 11.86 -21.18
CA ALA A 8 7.45 11.50 -20.76
C ALA A 8 7.42 10.44 -19.64
N ILE A 9 6.52 10.59 -18.67
CA ILE A 9 6.33 9.62 -17.58
C ILE A 9 5.82 8.28 -18.13
N LEU A 10 4.83 8.30 -19.03
CA LEU A 10 4.32 7.08 -19.63
C LEU A 10 5.40 6.35 -20.43
N ALA A 11 6.20 7.09 -21.21
CA ALA A 11 7.29 6.53 -21.99
C ALA A 11 8.37 5.90 -21.09
N SER A 12 8.75 6.55 -19.99
CA SER A 12 9.75 6.02 -19.05
C SER A 12 9.25 4.78 -18.31
N LEU A 13 7.96 4.72 -17.96
CA LEU A 13 7.38 3.52 -17.34
C LEU A 13 7.34 2.34 -18.32
N CYS A 14 6.94 2.57 -19.58
CA CYS A 14 6.93 1.51 -20.60
C CYS A 14 8.33 0.94 -20.88
N THR A 15 9.37 1.79 -20.91
CA THR A 15 10.75 1.32 -21.11
C THR A 15 11.25 0.51 -19.92
N LEU A 16 10.99 0.97 -18.69
CA LEU A 16 11.35 0.24 -17.47
C LEU A 16 10.66 -1.13 -17.39
N LEU A 17 9.37 -1.19 -17.72
CA LEU A 17 8.63 -2.45 -17.72
C LEU A 17 9.13 -3.43 -18.79
N SER A 18 9.49 -2.93 -19.98
CA SER A 18 10.05 -3.76 -21.05
C SER A 18 11.43 -4.33 -20.71
N LEU A 19 12.24 -3.56 -19.96
CA LEU A 19 13.54 -4.00 -19.45
C LEU A 19 13.41 -5.00 -18.29
N ALA A 20 12.48 -4.75 -17.37
CA ALA A 20 12.27 -5.60 -16.19
C ALA A 20 11.59 -6.93 -16.53
N PHE A 21 10.73 -6.94 -17.55
CA PHE A 21 10.00 -8.12 -18.00
C PHE A 21 10.33 -8.42 -19.46
N PRO A 22 11.56 -8.93 -19.77
CA PRO A 22 11.85 -9.43 -21.11
C PRO A 22 10.83 -10.51 -21.42
N ALA A 23 10.01 -10.27 -22.43
CA ALA A 23 8.84 -11.08 -22.77
C ALA A 23 9.17 -12.58 -22.74
N ARG A 24 8.83 -13.28 -21.64
CA ARG A 24 8.86 -14.75 -21.54
C ARG A 24 7.64 -15.35 -22.24
N GLY A 25 7.41 -14.90 -23.47
CA GLY A 25 6.30 -15.32 -24.32
C GLY A 25 6.79 -16.15 -25.51
N HIS A 26 7.67 -17.13 -25.29
CA HIS A 26 7.96 -18.10 -26.35
C HIS A 26 6.78 -19.07 -26.44
N ARG A 27 5.88 -18.81 -27.39
CA ARG A 27 4.85 -19.75 -27.86
C ARG A 27 5.52 -21.10 -28.16
N ARG A 28 5.37 -22.09 -27.28
CA ARG A 28 5.65 -23.48 -27.65
C ARG A 28 4.54 -23.95 -28.58
N LYS A 29 4.83 -23.94 -29.88
CA LYS A 29 4.12 -24.78 -30.86
C LYS A 29 4.79 -26.15 -30.87
N CYS A 30 3.96 -27.19 -30.96
CA CYS A 30 4.27 -28.60 -31.21
C CYS A 30 5.10 -29.35 -30.15
N LEU A 31 4.44 -30.30 -29.48
CA LEU A 31 4.81 -31.73 -29.58
C LEU A 31 3.54 -32.57 -29.42
N THR A 32 2.73 -32.60 -30.48
CA THR A 32 2.00 -33.83 -30.83
C THR A 32 2.97 -34.72 -31.60
N ALA A 33 3.09 -35.98 -31.17
CA ALA A 33 3.87 -37.09 -31.72
C ALA A 33 5.09 -37.51 -30.87
N GLN A 34 5.08 -38.82 -30.58
CA GLN A 34 6.14 -39.67 -30.00
C GLN A 34 6.25 -39.73 -28.48
N ALA A 35 5.43 -40.60 -27.88
CA ALA A 35 5.93 -41.73 -27.08
C ALA A 35 4.81 -42.76 -26.86
N GLN A 36 4.49 -43.55 -27.89
CA GLN A 36 3.92 -44.89 -27.67
C GLN A 36 5.11 -45.85 -27.55
N ALA A 37 5.34 -46.36 -26.34
CA ALA A 37 6.17 -47.54 -26.05
C ALA A 37 5.68 -48.18 -24.72
N PRO A 38 5.84 -49.49 -24.54
CA PRO A 38 4.81 -50.38 -23.99
C PRO A 38 4.69 -50.36 -22.46
N ALA A 39 3.51 -50.76 -21.99
CA ALA A 39 3.16 -50.93 -20.59
C ALA A 39 4.15 -51.85 -19.85
N SER A 40 4.91 -51.27 -18.91
CA SER A 40 5.60 -52.02 -17.86
C SER A 40 4.90 -51.78 -16.51
N ALA A 41 4.72 -52.85 -15.76
CA ALA A 41 4.13 -53.05 -14.44
C ALA A 41 3.85 -51.80 -13.54
N PRO A 42 2.75 -51.80 -12.77
CA PRO A 42 2.43 -50.70 -11.86
C PRO A 42 3.49 -50.59 -10.76
N ALA A 43 4.31 -49.54 -10.84
CA ALA A 43 5.16 -49.12 -9.73
C ALA A 43 4.28 -48.66 -8.56
N PRO A 44 4.66 -48.93 -7.29
CA PRO A 44 3.89 -48.48 -6.14
C PRO A 44 3.72 -46.96 -6.18
N GLU A 45 2.48 -46.48 -6.01
CA GLU A 45 2.18 -45.05 -5.98
C GLU A 45 3.07 -44.36 -4.94
N PRO A 46 3.84 -43.32 -5.33
CA PRO A 46 4.58 -42.54 -4.36
C PRO A 46 3.58 -41.85 -3.44
N VAL A 47 3.63 -42.17 -2.15
CA VAL A 47 2.89 -41.45 -1.11
C VAL A 47 3.48 -40.04 -1.04
N ILE A 48 2.91 -39.11 -1.81
CA ILE A 48 3.29 -37.70 -1.79
C ILE A 48 2.88 -37.16 -0.41
N PRO A 49 3.82 -36.71 0.44
CA PRO A 49 3.45 -36.08 1.69
C PRO A 49 2.61 -34.83 1.40
N PRO A 50 1.54 -34.56 2.15
CA PRO A 50 0.69 -33.40 1.92
C PRO A 50 1.54 -32.14 1.97
N SER A 51 1.72 -31.47 0.83
CA SER A 51 2.52 -30.26 0.78
C SER A 51 1.79 -29.17 1.57
N PRO A 52 2.51 -28.39 2.39
CA PRO A 52 1.90 -27.27 3.11
C PRO A 52 1.28 -26.23 2.17
N TRP A 53 1.70 -26.22 0.89
CA TRP A 53 1.15 -25.35 -0.16
C TRP A 53 0.00 -25.97 -0.97
N SER A 54 -0.37 -27.22 -0.68
CA SER A 54 -1.56 -27.87 -1.24
C SER A 54 -2.85 -27.45 -0.56
N ARG A 55 -2.77 -26.71 0.56
CA ARG A 55 -3.95 -26.24 1.26
C ARG A 55 -4.67 -25.21 0.39
N PRO A 56 -5.98 -25.38 0.09
CA PRO A 56 -6.74 -24.34 -0.59
C PRO A 56 -6.72 -23.10 0.30
N TRP A 57 -6.09 -22.04 -0.17
CA TRP A 57 -6.10 -20.76 0.50
C TRP A 57 -7.53 -20.24 0.44
N THR A 58 -8.21 -20.17 1.58
CA THR A 58 -9.51 -19.52 1.68
C THR A 58 -9.28 -18.02 1.48
N SER A 59 -9.48 -17.54 0.26
CA SER A 59 -9.49 -16.12 -0.03
C SER A 59 -10.79 -15.51 0.49
N ILE A 60 -10.70 -14.30 1.02
CA ILE A 60 -11.86 -13.45 1.31
C ILE A 60 -12.73 -13.36 0.05
N SER A 61 -14.05 -13.40 0.22
CA SER A 61 -14.98 -13.24 -0.89
C SER A 61 -14.86 -11.84 -1.51
N LYS A 62 -15.29 -11.68 -2.76
CA LYS A 62 -15.23 -10.38 -3.44
C LYS A 62 -16.06 -9.33 -2.70
N GLU A 63 -17.20 -9.76 -2.16
CA GLU A 63 -18.16 -8.94 -1.45
C GLU A 63 -17.58 -8.45 -0.12
N GLU A 64 -16.95 -9.34 0.65
CA GLU A 64 -16.26 -8.98 1.90
C GLU A 64 -15.07 -8.04 1.64
N ALA A 65 -14.28 -8.29 0.60
CA ALA A 65 -13.17 -7.40 0.24
C ALA A 65 -13.66 -6.00 -0.12
N ALA A 66 -14.76 -5.89 -0.89
CA ALA A 66 -15.35 -4.61 -1.25
C ALA A 66 -15.85 -3.84 -0.01
N GLU A 67 -16.43 -4.55 0.97
CA GLU A 67 -16.91 -3.93 2.21
C GLU A 67 -15.75 -3.40 3.07
N ILE A 68 -14.65 -4.15 3.17
CA ILE A 68 -13.43 -3.68 3.85
C ILE A 68 -12.94 -2.36 3.25
N PHE A 69 -12.91 -2.25 1.91
CA PHE A 69 -12.48 -1.02 1.26
C PHE A 69 -13.44 0.15 1.48
N ARG A 70 -14.75 -0.09 1.57
CA ARG A 70 -15.72 0.97 1.92
C ARG A 70 -15.49 1.50 3.32
N LEU A 71 -15.38 0.60 4.30
CA LEU A 71 -15.11 0.97 5.69
C LEU A 71 -13.77 1.69 5.85
N GLN A 72 -12.76 1.30 5.08
CA GLN A 72 -11.47 1.99 5.04
C GLN A 72 -11.65 3.46 4.60
N ILE A 73 -12.37 3.69 3.50
CA ILE A 73 -12.61 5.04 2.97
C ILE A 73 -13.39 5.90 3.97
N GLU A 74 -14.42 5.34 4.59
CA GLU A 74 -15.22 6.06 5.61
C GLU A 74 -14.36 6.44 6.83
N ASN A 75 -13.55 5.51 7.32
CA ASN A 75 -12.63 5.79 8.43
C ASN A 75 -11.57 6.84 8.06
N ASP A 76 -11.01 6.78 6.87
CA ASP A 76 -10.02 7.75 6.40
C ASP A 76 -10.65 9.16 6.31
N GLN A 77 -11.89 9.27 5.83
CA GLN A 77 -12.62 10.54 5.79
C GLN A 77 -12.90 11.09 7.19
N LEU A 78 -13.32 10.23 8.12
CA LEU A 78 -13.52 10.62 9.52
C LEU A 78 -12.21 11.10 10.15
N ALA A 79 -11.10 10.38 9.94
CA ALA A 79 -9.79 10.77 10.43
C ALA A 79 -9.33 12.13 9.88
N LEU A 80 -9.53 12.38 8.59
CA LEU A 80 -9.22 13.67 7.96
C LEU A 80 -10.05 14.81 8.57
N SER A 81 -11.36 14.62 8.73
CA SER A 81 -12.22 15.65 9.32
C SER A 81 -11.87 15.95 10.77
N ALA A 82 -11.55 14.93 11.56
CA ALA A 82 -11.10 15.08 12.95
C ALA A 82 -9.75 15.82 13.02
N TRP A 83 -8.83 15.50 12.11
CA TRP A 83 -7.56 16.19 11.98
C TRP A 83 -7.73 17.67 11.65
N GLU A 84 -8.56 18.00 10.66
CA GLU A 84 -8.85 19.39 10.30
C GLU A 84 -9.46 20.19 11.44
N LEU A 85 -10.42 19.59 12.17
CA LEU A 85 -11.04 20.21 13.34
C LEU A 85 -10.00 20.49 14.43
N ARG A 86 -9.10 19.55 14.68
CA ARG A 86 -8.00 19.72 15.63
C ARG A 86 -7.09 20.88 15.22
N ILE A 87 -6.69 20.96 13.95
CA ILE A 87 -5.85 22.05 13.44
C ILE A 87 -6.55 23.41 13.58
N GLN A 88 -7.85 23.49 13.29
CA GLN A 88 -8.61 24.73 13.49
C GLN A 88 -8.64 25.15 14.96
N TRP A 89 -8.82 24.19 15.86
CA TRP A 89 -8.81 24.45 17.30
C TRP A 89 -7.43 24.94 17.78
N GLU A 90 -6.35 24.28 17.35
CA GLU A 90 -4.97 24.70 17.66
C GLU A 90 -4.69 26.12 17.17
N ARG A 91 -5.11 26.48 15.95
CA ARG A 91 -4.96 27.84 15.41
C ARG A 91 -5.72 28.88 16.23
N ARG A 92 -6.96 28.59 16.63
CA ARG A 92 -7.75 29.49 17.50
C ARG A 92 -7.10 29.67 18.86
N ARG A 93 -6.58 28.59 19.44
CA ARG A 93 -5.86 28.62 20.71
C ARG A 93 -4.58 29.46 20.62
N ALA A 94 -3.79 29.27 19.56
CA ALA A 94 -2.58 30.05 19.32
C ALA A 94 -2.90 31.55 19.16
N ALA A 95 -3.95 31.88 18.40
CA ALA A 95 -4.40 33.26 18.23
C ALA A 95 -4.82 33.91 19.57
N ALA A 96 -5.55 33.18 20.42
CA ALA A 96 -5.95 33.68 21.74
C ALA A 96 -4.74 33.93 22.66
N LEU A 97 -3.72 33.08 22.63
CA LEU A 97 -2.50 33.29 23.40
C LEU A 97 -1.70 34.49 22.89
N ALA A 98 -1.60 34.66 21.56
CA ALA A 98 -0.95 35.81 20.96
C ALA A 98 -1.61 37.14 21.37
N THR A 99 -2.95 37.18 21.53
CA THR A 99 -3.62 38.39 22.05
C THR A 99 -3.24 38.74 23.49
N MET A 100 -2.75 37.78 24.26
CA MET A 100 -2.23 37.98 25.62
C MET A 100 -0.72 38.24 25.64
N GLY A 101 -0.05 38.32 24.47
CA GLY A 101 1.40 38.44 24.36
C GLY A 101 2.15 37.16 24.77
N ILE A 102 1.45 36.02 24.79
CA ILE A 102 2.03 34.72 25.15
C ILE A 102 2.29 33.94 23.86
N ASP A 103 3.52 33.48 23.67
CA ASP A 103 3.84 32.60 22.56
C ASP A 103 3.21 31.22 22.78
N HIS A 104 2.56 30.68 21.75
CA HIS A 104 1.98 29.34 21.81
C HIS A 104 3.10 28.29 21.79
N PRO A 105 3.21 27.42 22.82
CA PRO A 105 4.21 26.37 22.83
C PRO A 105 3.82 25.29 21.82
N TYR A 106 4.47 25.28 20.66
CA TYR A 106 4.36 24.21 19.67
C TYR A 106 5.17 22.99 20.12
N THR A 107 4.71 22.35 21.20
CA THR A 107 5.33 21.15 21.79
C THR A 107 4.49 19.91 21.45
N TYR A 108 5.17 18.79 21.19
CA TYR A 108 4.60 17.46 20.97
C TYR A 108 5.42 16.44 21.80
N PRO A 109 4.97 15.18 21.98
CA PRO A 109 5.57 14.23 22.93
C PRO A 109 7.07 13.94 22.78
N ASP A 110 7.72 14.35 21.69
CA ASP A 110 9.18 14.22 21.46
C ASP A 110 9.78 15.52 20.90
N ALA A 111 9.16 16.67 21.20
CA ALA A 111 9.65 17.94 20.70
C ALA A 111 11.01 18.29 21.33
N PRO A 112 11.94 18.88 20.55
CA PRO A 112 13.25 19.30 21.06
C PRO A 112 13.17 20.49 22.03
N PHE A 113 12.01 21.13 22.17
CA PHE A 113 11.78 22.27 23.05
C PHE A 113 10.61 21.97 23.98
N ASP A 114 10.81 22.17 25.28
CA ASP A 114 9.77 22.03 26.29
C ASP A 114 8.83 23.26 26.30
N ALA A 115 7.68 23.15 26.98
CA ALA A 115 6.73 24.26 27.06
C ALA A 115 7.30 25.47 27.82
N GLU A 116 8.28 25.25 28.70
CA GLU A 116 8.96 26.30 29.47
C GLU A 116 9.81 27.21 28.57
N SER A 117 10.38 26.66 27.49
CA SER A 117 11.17 27.40 26.49
C SER A 117 10.41 28.57 25.84
N PHE A 118 9.08 28.53 25.83
CA PHE A 118 8.22 29.54 25.21
C PHE A 118 7.63 30.54 26.22
N ARG A 119 7.99 30.44 27.50
CA ARG A 119 7.55 31.43 28.50
C ARG A 119 8.35 32.72 28.31
N THR A 120 7.67 33.81 27.97
CA THR A 120 8.23 35.15 28.00
C THR A 120 8.59 35.52 29.45
N ARG A 121 9.88 35.80 29.71
CA ARG A 121 10.34 36.35 30.99
C ARG A 121 9.78 37.76 31.13
N THR A 122 8.79 37.92 32.01
CA THR A 122 8.27 39.21 32.48
C THR A 122 9.30 39.94 33.31
#